data_AF-A0A8T5LH42-F1
#
_entry.id   AF-A0A8T5LH42-F1
#
_cell.length_a   1.000
_cell.length_b   1.000
_cell.length_c   1.000
_cell.angle_alpha   90.00
_cell.angle_beta   90.00
_cell.angle_gamma   90.00
#
_symmetry.space_group_name_H-M   'P 1'
#
loop_
_entity.id
_entity.type
_entity.pdbx_description
1 polymer ?
#
loop_
_entity_poly.entity_id
_entity_poly.type
_entity_poly.pdbx_seq_one_letter_code
_entity_poly.pdbx_strand_id
1 'polypeptide(L)'
;MLDSKITKKINDFIYLKPRTVQEVANLISKNWRTADRYVDSISKEKGNISVRTFRGGTRGALKIVYWNNIEKIHSSEFQEKLLKKIERSKKMDFSPFDIYQYVDDAKRNAKMINVKNEKVKDVLKDYLESAQKQVLSFSGNLSWINLDEGGKKITDLLEEMAENNVSIKILTRVTIDSMKNIKKVLEINEKLGKNLIEIRHREHPLRGFIIDDNKARFREMKDPTEYAKGELDDYILLFYEIYDP
;
A
#
# COMPACT_ATOMS: atom_id res chain seq x y z
N MET A 1 5.32 -17.52 -36.37
CA MET A 1 6.02 -16.97 -35.20
C MET A 1 4.99 -16.50 -34.19
N LEU A 2 5.36 -16.46 -32.91
CA LEU A 2 4.54 -15.82 -31.89
C LEU A 2 4.56 -14.31 -32.14
N ASP A 3 3.40 -13.72 -32.40
CA ASP A 3 3.27 -12.27 -32.56
C ASP A 3 2.44 -11.67 -31.41
N SER A 4 2.39 -10.34 -31.33
CA SER A 4 1.66 -9.63 -30.28
C SER A 4 0.15 -9.89 -30.34
N LYS A 5 -0.41 -10.12 -31.54
CA LYS A 5 -1.85 -10.39 -31.75
C LYS A 5 -2.24 -11.77 -31.22
N ILE A 6 -1.46 -12.80 -31.53
CA ILE A 6 -1.60 -14.17 -31.03
C ILE A 6 -1.43 -14.19 -29.52
N THR A 7 -0.43 -13.47 -28.99
CA THR A 7 -0.20 -13.39 -27.54
C THR A 7 -1.40 -12.78 -26.83
N LYS A 8 -1.95 -11.66 -27.34
CA LYS A 8 -3.15 -11.05 -26.79
C LYS A 8 -4.34 -12.00 -26.85
N LYS A 9 -4.56 -12.66 -27.98
CA LYS A 9 -5.66 -13.62 -28.17
C LYS A 9 -5.59 -14.79 -27.18
N ILE A 10 -4.39 -15.34 -26.95
CA ILE A 10 -4.16 -16.42 -25.97
C ILE A 10 -4.45 -15.92 -24.54
N ASN A 11 -3.93 -14.74 -24.20
CA ASN A 11 -4.12 -14.14 -22.88
C ASN A 11 -5.60 -13.88 -22.58
N ASP A 12 -6.32 -13.22 -23.49
CA ASP A 12 -7.75 -12.90 -23.33
C ASP A 12 -8.58 -14.19 -23.18
N PHE A 13 -8.21 -15.25 -23.90
CA PHE A 13 -8.92 -16.54 -23.86
C PHE A 13 -8.71 -17.32 -22.56
N ILE A 14 -7.51 -17.24 -21.97
CA ILE A 14 -7.16 -17.86 -20.68
C ILE A 14 -7.66 -17.01 -19.51
N TYR A 15 -7.73 -15.68 -19.66
CA TYR A 15 -8.25 -14.78 -18.64
C TYR A 15 -9.69 -15.10 -18.25
N LEU A 16 -10.53 -15.49 -19.22
CA LEU A 16 -11.92 -15.85 -18.97
C LEU A 16 -12.06 -17.10 -18.09
N LYS A 17 -11.23 -18.12 -18.30
CA LYS A 17 -11.16 -19.34 -17.49
C LYS A 17 -9.92 -20.15 -17.84
N PRO A 18 -9.40 -21.01 -16.95
CA PRO A 18 -8.34 -21.95 -17.27
C PRO A 18 -8.67 -22.80 -18.51
N ARG A 19 -7.67 -23.01 -19.37
CA ARG A 19 -7.80 -23.70 -20.66
C ARG A 19 -6.77 -24.79 -20.80
N THR A 20 -7.09 -25.82 -21.57
CA THR A 20 -6.12 -26.81 -22.01
C THR A 20 -5.27 -26.25 -23.16
N VAL A 21 -4.05 -26.77 -23.31
CA VAL A 21 -3.19 -26.43 -24.47
C VAL A 21 -3.88 -26.78 -25.80
N GLN A 22 -4.74 -27.81 -25.82
CA GLN A 22 -5.54 -28.20 -26.96
C GLN A 22 -6.58 -27.13 -27.33
N GLU A 23 -7.28 -26.56 -26.35
CA GLU A 23 -8.20 -25.44 -26.60
C GLU A 23 -7.46 -24.20 -27.13
N VAL A 24 -6.27 -23.92 -26.59
CA VAL A 24 -5.41 -22.84 -27.07
C VAL A 24 -4.98 -23.10 -28.53
N ALA A 25 -4.58 -24.32 -28.86
CA ALA A 25 -4.25 -24.72 -30.23
C ALA A 25 -5.40 -24.49 -31.21
N ASN A 26 -6.63 -24.85 -30.81
CA ASN A 26 -7.83 -24.62 -31.62
C ASN A 26 -8.10 -23.13 -31.82
N LEU A 27 -7.95 -22.31 -30.77
CA LEU A 27 -8.14 -20.86 -30.83
C LEU A 27 -7.21 -20.17 -31.85
N ILE A 28 -5.95 -20.60 -31.90
CA ILE A 28 -4.93 -19.99 -32.78
C ILE A 28 -4.77 -20.73 -34.11
N SER A 29 -5.55 -21.79 -34.34
CA SER A 29 -5.49 -22.66 -35.51
C SER A 29 -4.07 -23.20 -35.77
N LYS A 30 -3.42 -23.70 -34.72
CA LYS A 30 -2.08 -24.31 -34.80
C LYS A 30 -2.05 -25.70 -34.15
N ASN A 31 -1.00 -26.46 -34.47
CA ASN A 31 -0.72 -27.74 -33.82
C ASN A 31 -0.47 -27.53 -32.31
N TRP A 32 -0.91 -28.49 -31.48
CA TRP A 32 -0.71 -28.50 -30.03
C TRP A 32 0.74 -28.28 -29.61
N ARG A 33 1.74 -28.81 -30.36
CA ARG A 33 3.17 -28.60 -30.06
C ARG A 33 3.57 -27.14 -30.19
N THR A 34 2.99 -26.45 -31.17
CA THR A 34 3.24 -25.02 -31.41
C THR A 34 2.53 -24.19 -30.34
N ALA A 35 1.29 -24.54 -29.99
CA ALA A 35 0.57 -23.89 -28.90
C ALA A 35 1.28 -24.07 -27.55
N ASP A 36 1.78 -25.27 -27.25
CA ASP A 36 2.56 -25.57 -26.04
C ASP A 36 3.81 -24.70 -25.96
N ARG A 37 4.59 -24.64 -27.04
CA ARG A 37 5.77 -23.76 -27.13
C ARG A 37 5.41 -22.29 -26.93
N TYR A 38 4.31 -21.83 -27.52
CA TYR A 38 3.87 -20.44 -27.37
C TYR A 38 3.46 -20.13 -25.94
N VAL A 39 2.71 -21.03 -25.30
CA VAL A 39 2.33 -20.90 -23.89
C VAL A 39 3.57 -20.89 -23.00
N ASP A 40 4.53 -21.78 -23.24
CA ASP A 40 5.79 -21.81 -22.49
C ASP A 40 6.60 -20.52 -22.69
N SER A 41 6.67 -19.98 -23.91
CA SER A 41 7.31 -18.68 -24.19
C SER A 41 6.60 -17.55 -23.46
N ILE A 42 5.27 -17.46 -23.52
CA ILE A 42 4.50 -16.41 -22.82
C ILE A 42 4.70 -16.52 -21.30
N SER A 43 4.70 -17.75 -20.76
CA SER A 43 4.93 -17.99 -19.33
C SER A 43 6.32 -17.55 -18.89
N LYS A 44 7.37 -17.86 -19.66
CA LYS A 44 8.76 -17.49 -19.34
C LYS A 44 9.06 -16.01 -19.55
N GLU A 45 8.55 -15.41 -20.63
CA GLU A 45 8.88 -14.03 -21.00
C GLU A 45 8.02 -13.00 -20.28
N LYS A 46 6.72 -13.27 -20.11
CA LYS A 46 5.77 -12.31 -19.54
C LYS A 46 5.35 -12.68 -18.12
N GLY A 47 5.33 -13.96 -17.76
CA GLY A 47 4.92 -14.40 -16.43
C GLY A 47 3.42 -14.36 -16.17
N ASN A 48 2.59 -13.81 -17.08
CA ASN A 48 1.14 -13.62 -16.90
C ASN A 48 0.32 -14.91 -16.96
N ILE A 49 0.88 -16.01 -17.46
CA ILE A 49 0.21 -17.32 -17.50
C ILE A 49 1.14 -18.40 -16.93
N SER A 50 0.54 -19.41 -16.32
CA SER A 50 1.24 -20.56 -15.74
C SER A 50 0.62 -21.84 -16.26
N VAL A 51 1.41 -22.92 -16.26
CA VAL A 51 1.00 -24.22 -16.78
C VAL A 51 1.13 -25.27 -15.68
N ARG A 52 0.03 -25.98 -15.41
CA ARG A 52 0.04 -27.17 -14.55
C ARG A 52 -0.08 -28.41 -15.42
N THR A 53 0.93 -29.28 -15.33
CA THR A 53 0.94 -30.57 -16.02
C THR A 53 0.34 -31.63 -15.09
N PHE A 54 -0.80 -32.20 -15.45
CA PHE A 54 -1.46 -33.25 -14.67
C PHE A 54 -1.00 -34.65 -15.07
N ARG A 55 -0.67 -34.84 -16.36
CA ARG A 55 -0.07 -36.07 -16.90
C ARG A 55 1.01 -35.68 -17.90
N GLY A 56 2.24 -36.12 -17.68
CA GLY A 56 3.39 -35.82 -18.54
C GLY A 56 3.69 -36.93 -19.57
N GLY A 57 4.58 -36.63 -20.51
CA GLY A 57 5.35 -37.66 -21.23
C GLY A 57 4.74 -38.30 -22.49
N THR A 58 3.50 -38.00 -22.91
CA THR A 58 2.89 -38.60 -24.12
C THR A 58 1.92 -37.66 -24.86
N ARG A 59 1.39 -38.10 -26.02
CA ARG A 59 0.33 -37.41 -26.81
C ARG A 59 -0.95 -37.12 -26.01
N GLY A 60 -1.18 -37.81 -24.88
CA GLY A 60 -2.32 -37.61 -23.98
C GLY A 60 -2.03 -36.72 -22.78
N ALA A 61 -0.94 -35.95 -22.80
CA ALA A 61 -0.60 -35.05 -21.71
C ALA A 61 -1.67 -33.99 -21.51
N LEU A 62 -2.24 -33.94 -20.30
CA LEU A 62 -3.18 -32.91 -19.89
C LEU A 62 -2.39 -31.78 -19.22
N LYS A 63 -2.26 -30.68 -19.96
CA LYS A 63 -1.71 -29.42 -19.47
C LYS A 63 -2.83 -28.39 -19.38
N ILE A 64 -3.04 -27.85 -18.19
CA ILE A 64 -3.96 -26.73 -17.98
C ILE A 64 -3.12 -25.46 -17.87
N VAL A 65 -3.43 -24.52 -18.75
CA VAL A 65 -2.92 -23.16 -18.76
C VAL A 65 -3.91 -22.28 -18.02
N TYR A 66 -3.43 -21.57 -17.03
CA TYR A 66 -4.23 -20.67 -16.22
C TYR A 66 -3.54 -19.32 -16.12
N TRP A 67 -4.34 -18.29 -15.86
CA TRP A 67 -3.80 -16.96 -15.62
C TRP A 67 -2.95 -16.99 -14.35
N ASN A 68 -1.69 -16.63 -14.48
CA ASN A 68 -0.79 -16.54 -13.36
C ASN A 68 -1.07 -15.20 -12.68
N ASN A 69 -1.81 -15.27 -11.59
CA ASN A 69 -2.13 -14.13 -10.76
C ASN A 69 -0.92 -13.70 -9.93
N ILE A 70 0.20 -13.37 -10.58
CA ILE A 70 1.30 -12.68 -9.89
C ILE A 70 0.85 -11.27 -9.47
N GLU A 71 -0.16 -10.70 -10.14
CA GLU A 71 -0.77 -9.41 -9.77
C GLU A 71 -1.86 -9.47 -8.69
N LYS A 72 -2.37 -10.65 -8.30
CA LYS A 72 -3.33 -10.72 -7.17
C LYS A 72 -2.64 -10.84 -5.83
N ILE A 73 -1.73 -9.94 -5.55
CA ILE A 73 -1.46 -9.63 -4.15
C ILE A 73 -2.56 -8.67 -3.67
N HIS A 74 -2.88 -7.56 -4.36
CA HIS A 74 -4.09 -6.75 -4.09
C HIS A 74 -4.42 -5.83 -5.27
N SER A 75 -5.50 -6.04 -6.04
CA SER A 75 -6.12 -4.93 -6.79
C SER A 75 -7.47 -5.30 -7.39
N SER A 76 -8.56 -4.81 -6.80
CA SER A 76 -9.71 -4.40 -7.63
C SER A 76 -9.23 -3.29 -8.59
N GLU A 77 -9.90 -3.11 -9.74
CA GLU A 77 -9.63 -1.97 -10.65
C GLU A 77 -9.59 -0.64 -9.88
N PHE A 78 -10.41 -0.56 -8.83
CA PHE A 78 -10.44 0.54 -7.89
C PHE A 78 -9.14 0.73 -7.09
N GLN A 79 -8.56 -0.34 -6.51
CA GLN A 79 -7.29 -0.27 -5.79
C GLN A 79 -6.13 0.16 -6.70
N GLU A 80 -6.10 -0.30 -7.95
CA GLU A 80 -5.10 0.15 -8.93
C GLU A 80 -5.28 1.65 -9.26
N LYS A 81 -6.54 2.09 -9.43
CA LYS A 81 -6.86 3.50 -9.65
C LYS A 81 -6.45 4.37 -8.45
N LEU A 82 -6.69 3.90 -7.22
CA LEU A 82 -6.23 4.58 -6.00
C LEU A 82 -4.72 4.68 -5.94
N LEU A 83 -4.00 3.58 -6.20
CA LEU A 83 -2.55 3.57 -6.17
C LEU A 83 -1.98 4.60 -7.15
N LYS A 84 -2.46 4.61 -8.40
CA LYS A 84 -2.07 5.61 -9.40
C LYS A 84 -2.41 7.02 -8.97
N LYS A 85 -3.53 7.23 -8.25
CA LYS A 85 -3.89 8.53 -7.68
C LYS A 85 -2.89 8.96 -6.61
N ILE A 86 -2.58 8.08 -5.65
CA ILE A 86 -1.61 8.35 -4.58
C ILE A 86 -0.22 8.65 -5.15
N GLU A 87 0.21 7.93 -6.18
CA GLU A 87 1.53 8.13 -6.80
C GLU A 87 1.67 9.45 -7.54
N ARG A 88 0.58 10.03 -8.03
CA ARG A 88 0.56 11.24 -8.85
C ARG A 88 0.14 12.50 -8.09
N SER A 89 -0.61 12.34 -6.99
CA SER A 89 -1.17 13.44 -6.23
C SER A 89 -0.17 14.07 -5.27
N LYS A 90 -0.28 15.39 -5.07
CA LYS A 90 0.29 16.08 -3.91
C LYS A 90 -0.69 16.02 -2.74
N LYS A 91 -0.24 16.45 -1.56
CA LYS A 91 -1.05 16.46 -0.32
C LYS A 91 -2.46 17.03 -0.51
N MET A 92 -2.60 18.10 -1.29
CA MET A 92 -3.90 18.78 -1.51
C MET A 92 -4.79 18.07 -2.53
N ASP A 93 -4.22 17.21 -3.37
CA ASP A 93 -4.92 16.59 -4.51
C ASP A 93 -5.48 15.19 -4.17
N PHE A 94 -5.44 14.81 -2.90
CA PHE A 94 -5.86 13.49 -2.44
C PHE A 94 -6.42 13.56 -1.03
N SER A 95 -7.64 13.05 -0.86
CA SER A 95 -8.23 12.88 0.45
C SER A 95 -8.11 11.42 0.87
N PRO A 96 -7.68 11.11 2.11
CA PRO A 96 -7.79 9.76 2.64
C PRO A 96 -9.23 9.19 2.64
N PHE A 97 -10.25 10.07 2.52
CA PHE A 97 -11.62 9.65 2.27
C PHE A 97 -11.77 8.80 0.99
N ASP A 98 -10.92 9.02 -0.01
CA ASP A 98 -10.85 8.21 -1.23
C ASP A 98 -10.57 6.73 -0.94
N ILE A 99 -9.81 6.43 0.12
CA ILE A 99 -9.57 5.06 0.61
C ILE A 99 -10.74 4.64 1.49
N TYR A 100 -11.08 5.48 2.47
CA TYR A 100 -12.06 5.20 3.51
C TYR A 100 -13.43 4.78 2.95
N GLN A 101 -13.91 5.44 1.89
CA GLN A 101 -15.26 5.22 1.36
C GLN A 101 -15.48 3.79 0.82
N TYR A 102 -14.42 3.04 0.51
CA TYR A 102 -14.47 1.67 -0.02
C TYR A 102 -14.24 0.59 1.05
N VAL A 103 -14.04 0.99 2.30
CA VAL A 103 -13.92 0.07 3.42
C VAL A 103 -15.32 -0.26 3.94
N ASP A 104 -15.53 -1.50 4.38
CA ASP A 104 -16.76 -1.93 5.06
C ASP A 104 -17.05 -1.02 6.28
N ASP A 105 -18.32 -0.66 6.48
CA ASP A 105 -18.79 0.16 7.60
C ASP A 105 -18.40 -0.42 8.96
N ALA A 106 -18.42 -1.74 9.11
CA ALA A 106 -18.02 -2.40 10.35
C ALA A 106 -16.51 -2.31 10.64
N LYS A 107 -15.71 -1.97 9.62
CA LYS A 107 -14.24 -1.94 9.67
C LYS A 107 -13.67 -0.53 9.65
N ARG A 108 -14.51 0.51 9.65
CA ARG A 108 -14.05 1.90 9.50
C ARG A 108 -14.65 2.80 10.56
N ASN A 109 -13.89 3.79 10.98
CA ASN A 109 -14.34 4.83 11.90
C ASN A 109 -13.77 6.19 11.49
N ALA A 110 -14.53 7.26 11.70
CA ALA A 110 -14.07 8.61 11.42
C ALA A 110 -14.21 9.49 12.66
N LYS A 111 -13.18 10.29 12.96
CA LYS A 111 -13.19 11.26 14.06
C LYS A 111 -12.85 12.65 13.53
N MET A 112 -13.56 13.64 14.04
CA MET A 112 -13.35 15.04 13.73
C MET A 112 -12.92 15.77 15.00
N ILE A 113 -11.84 16.55 14.91
CA ILE A 113 -11.31 17.36 16.02
C ILE A 113 -11.24 18.82 15.57
N ASN A 114 -11.84 19.71 16.35
CA ASN A 114 -11.70 21.16 16.17
C ASN A 114 -10.50 21.66 16.98
N VAL A 115 -9.47 22.15 16.29
CA VAL A 115 -8.18 22.51 16.88
C VAL A 115 -8.27 23.70 17.84
N LYS A 116 -9.26 24.60 17.70
CA LYS A 116 -9.41 25.74 18.63
C LYS A 116 -10.05 25.33 19.96
N ASN A 117 -11.00 24.39 19.93
CA ASN A 117 -11.81 24.03 21.08
C ASN A 117 -11.21 22.89 21.91
N GLU A 118 -10.40 22.05 21.27
CA GLU A 118 -9.74 20.93 21.93
C GLU A 118 -8.24 21.15 21.94
N LYS A 119 -7.61 21.01 23.12
CA LYS A 119 -6.18 20.70 23.14
C LYS A 119 -6.05 19.40 22.36
N VAL A 120 -5.49 19.46 21.15
CA VAL A 120 -5.24 18.30 20.30
C VAL A 120 -4.25 17.40 21.05
N LYS A 121 -4.79 16.59 21.97
CA LYS A 121 -4.17 15.34 22.40
C LYS A 121 -4.43 14.40 21.23
N ASP A 122 -3.64 14.57 20.19
CA ASP A 122 -3.53 13.58 19.13
C ASP A 122 -3.27 12.26 19.87
N VAL A 123 -4.09 11.23 19.71
CA VAL A 123 -3.88 9.97 20.43
C VAL A 123 -2.93 9.12 19.56
N LEU A 124 -1.78 9.70 19.21
CA LEU A 124 -0.78 9.04 18.38
C LEU A 124 -0.04 7.99 19.21
N LYS A 125 0.27 8.32 20.46
CA LYS A 125 0.88 7.43 21.43
C LYS A 125 0.12 6.10 21.53
N ASP A 126 -1.15 6.12 21.93
CA ASP A 126 -1.90 4.86 22.14
C ASP A 126 -2.03 4.06 20.84
N TYR A 127 -2.02 4.74 19.69
CA TYR A 127 -2.05 4.09 18.39
C TYR A 127 -0.74 3.35 18.09
N LEU A 128 0.40 3.99 18.33
CA LEU A 128 1.74 3.43 18.14
C LEU A 128 2.09 2.36 19.18
N GLU A 129 1.67 2.53 20.44
CA GLU A 129 1.88 1.55 21.52
C GLU A 129 1.21 0.20 21.25
N SER A 130 0.22 0.16 20.36
CA SER A 130 -0.45 -1.08 19.97
C SER A 130 0.35 -1.95 18.98
N ALA A 131 1.48 -1.45 18.46
CA ALA A 131 2.28 -2.14 17.46
C ALA A 131 3.13 -3.26 18.07
N GLN A 132 3.09 -4.44 17.46
CA GLN A 132 3.83 -5.62 17.90
C GLN A 132 4.93 -6.04 16.93
N LYS A 133 4.77 -5.75 15.63
CA LYS A 133 5.67 -6.22 14.56
C LYS A 133 6.17 -5.06 13.70
N GLN A 134 5.27 -4.19 13.27
CA GLN A 134 5.60 -3.15 12.30
C GLN A 134 4.75 -1.89 12.42
N VAL A 135 5.40 -0.76 12.17
CA VAL A 135 4.77 0.53 11.87
C VAL A 135 5.22 1.01 10.49
N LEU A 136 4.25 1.31 9.63
CA LEU A 136 4.47 2.05 8.39
C LEU A 136 3.95 3.48 8.57
N SER A 137 4.83 4.47 8.45
CA SER A 137 4.48 5.88 8.59
C SER A 137 4.51 6.58 7.23
N PHE A 138 3.44 7.30 6.92
CA PHE A 138 3.37 8.25 5.82
C PHE A 138 3.45 9.66 6.41
N SER A 139 4.57 10.35 6.20
CA SER A 139 4.83 11.66 6.82
C SER A 139 5.18 12.73 5.80
N GLY A 140 4.97 13.99 6.18
CA GLY A 140 5.43 15.13 5.39
C GLY A 140 6.91 15.43 5.66
N ASN A 141 7.19 15.90 6.88
CA ASN A 141 8.50 16.36 7.34
C ASN A 141 8.90 15.79 8.72
N LEU A 142 8.18 14.75 9.18
CA LEU A 142 8.38 14.11 10.49
C LEU A 142 8.25 15.03 11.70
N SER A 143 7.51 16.14 11.61
CA SER A 143 7.31 17.03 12.77
C SER A 143 6.66 16.34 13.98
N TRP A 144 5.88 15.29 13.76
CA TRP A 144 5.17 14.53 14.80
C TRP A 144 6.11 13.86 15.82
N ILE A 145 7.38 13.62 15.50
CA ILE A 145 8.32 13.03 16.46
C ILE A 145 8.64 13.95 17.65
N ASN A 146 8.34 15.25 17.52
CA ASN A 146 8.60 16.24 18.56
C ASN A 146 7.39 16.45 19.48
N LEU A 147 6.32 15.67 19.30
CA LEU A 147 5.16 15.70 20.18
C LEU A 147 5.49 15.06 21.53
N ASP A 148 4.83 15.59 22.56
CA ASP A 148 4.80 15.05 23.92
C ASP A 148 3.34 14.78 24.27
N GLU A 149 3.02 13.51 24.48
CA GLU A 149 1.67 13.03 24.76
C GLU A 149 1.63 12.34 26.11
N GLY A 150 1.05 13.03 27.09
CA GLY A 150 0.93 12.52 28.46
C GLY A 150 2.28 12.37 29.17
N GLY A 151 3.25 13.25 28.88
CA GLY A 151 4.58 13.25 29.50
C GLY A 151 5.57 12.28 28.86
N LYS A 152 5.18 11.60 27.77
CA LYS A 152 6.04 10.70 27.01
C LYS A 152 6.31 11.32 25.64
N LYS A 153 7.59 11.51 25.31
CA LYS A 153 7.98 11.98 23.98
C LYS A 153 7.82 10.87 22.98
N ILE A 154 7.33 11.20 21.79
CA ILE A 154 7.18 10.20 20.73
C ILE A 154 8.52 9.56 20.33
N THR A 155 9.64 10.28 20.41
CA THR A 155 10.96 9.68 20.17
C THR A 155 11.31 8.57 21.15
N ASP A 156 10.95 8.73 22.42
CA ASP A 156 11.23 7.74 23.46
C ASP A 156 10.37 6.49 23.20
N LEU A 157 9.12 6.69 22.75
CA LEU A 157 8.26 5.59 22.29
C LEU A 157 8.85 4.83 21.09
N LEU A 158 9.36 5.53 20.06
CA LEU A 158 9.98 4.88 18.90
C LEU A 158 11.21 4.05 19.31
N GLU A 159 11.98 4.53 20.29
CA GLU A 159 13.11 3.80 20.86
C GLU A 159 12.65 2.52 21.56
N GLU A 160 11.67 2.59 22.47
CA GLU A 160 11.09 1.42 23.15
C GLU A 160 10.55 0.38 22.15
N MET A 161 9.91 0.85 21.07
CA MET A 161 9.40 -0.03 20.01
C MET A 161 10.55 -0.75 19.28
N ALA A 162 11.61 -0.03 18.94
CA ALA A 162 12.80 -0.62 18.32
C ALA A 162 13.55 -1.57 19.27
N GLU A 163 13.62 -1.28 20.57
CA GLU A 163 14.16 -2.21 21.57
C GLU A 163 13.40 -3.56 21.53
N ASN A 164 12.07 -3.49 21.42
CA ASN A 164 11.16 -4.62 21.30
C ASN A 164 11.11 -5.27 19.90
N ASN A 165 12.04 -4.91 18.99
CA ASN A 165 12.15 -5.42 17.62
C ASN A 165 10.94 -5.11 16.71
N VAL A 166 10.20 -4.04 17.00
CA VAL A 166 9.19 -3.52 16.08
C VAL A 166 9.88 -2.77 14.94
N SER A 167 9.61 -3.17 13.69
CA SER A 167 10.16 -2.50 12.50
C SER A 167 9.40 -1.21 12.21
N ILE A 168 10.10 -0.10 12.03
CA ILE A 168 9.48 1.20 11.73
C ILE A 168 9.94 1.65 10.34
N LYS A 169 9.02 1.70 9.38
CA LYS A 169 9.32 2.15 8.01
C LYS A 169 8.61 3.45 7.72
N ILE A 170 9.36 4.45 7.33
CA ILE A 170 8.88 5.82 7.17
C ILE A 170 9.06 6.23 5.73
N LEU A 171 7.96 6.61 5.10
CA LEU A 171 7.95 7.32 3.83
C LEU A 171 7.79 8.81 4.13
N THR A 172 8.71 9.64 3.66
CA THR A 172 8.65 11.09 3.89
C THR A 172 9.39 11.86 2.80
N ARG A 173 9.03 13.14 2.64
CA ARG A 173 9.84 14.05 1.84
C ARG A 173 11.07 14.45 2.66
N VAL A 174 12.26 14.16 2.13
CA VAL A 174 13.54 14.59 2.72
C VAL A 174 13.92 15.94 2.12
N THR A 175 13.74 16.99 2.91
CA THR A 175 14.11 18.39 2.64
C THR A 175 14.89 18.96 3.81
N ILE A 176 15.53 20.13 3.64
CA ILE A 176 16.39 20.76 4.65
C ILE A 176 15.67 20.92 6.00
N ASP A 177 14.39 21.29 6.00
CA ASP A 177 13.56 21.45 7.19
C ASP A 177 13.26 20.12 7.92
N SER A 178 13.27 18.99 7.21
CA SER A 178 13.06 17.66 7.78
C SER A 178 14.35 17.00 8.30
N MET A 179 15.53 17.48 7.90
CA MET A 179 16.81 16.82 8.17
C MET A 179 17.08 16.64 9.67
N LYS A 180 16.75 17.63 10.50
CA LYS A 180 16.91 17.53 11.94
C LYS A 180 16.06 16.40 12.53
N ASN A 181 14.82 16.27 12.06
CA ASN A 181 13.91 15.22 12.52
C ASN A 181 14.37 13.84 12.05
N ILE A 182 14.83 13.74 10.80
CA ILE A 182 15.36 12.49 10.22
C ILE A 182 16.56 11.99 11.01
N LYS A 183 17.54 12.87 11.29
CA LYS A 183 18.73 12.51 12.09
C LYS A 183 18.33 11.99 13.46
N LYS A 184 17.47 12.72 14.18
CA LYS A 184 16.95 12.33 15.50
C LYS A 184 16.34 10.93 15.51
N VAL A 185 15.64 10.56 14.44
CA VAL A 185 15.03 9.22 14.31
C VAL A 185 16.06 8.15 13.98
N LEU A 186 17.00 8.42 13.07
CA LEU A 186 18.02 7.45 12.66
C LEU A 186 19.07 7.21 13.76
N GLU A 187 19.34 8.20 14.61
CA GLU A 187 20.19 8.07 15.80
C GLU A 187 19.71 6.95 16.75
N ILE A 188 18.42 6.60 16.74
CA ILE A 188 17.89 5.46 17.50
C ILE A 188 18.52 4.14 17.02
N ASN A 189 18.68 3.95 15.71
CA ASN A 189 19.33 2.75 15.18
C ASN A 189 20.79 2.65 15.65
N GLU A 190 21.52 3.78 15.64
CA GLU A 190 22.90 3.86 16.10
C GLU A 190 23.01 3.53 17.58
N LYS A 191 22.12 4.11 18.40
CA LYS A 191 22.06 3.89 19.86
C LYS A 191 21.80 2.42 20.21
N LEU A 192 20.90 1.77 19.46
CA LEU A 192 20.51 0.38 19.71
C LEU A 192 21.39 -0.65 19.01
N GLY A 193 22.24 -0.23 18.07
CA GLY A 193 23.02 -1.14 17.21
C GLY A 193 22.14 -2.02 16.31
N LYS A 194 20.92 -1.59 15.98
CA LYS A 194 19.94 -2.32 15.17
C LYS A 194 19.42 -1.44 14.04
N ASN A 195 19.23 -1.99 12.85
CA ASN A 195 18.62 -1.28 11.72
C ASN A 195 17.10 -1.54 11.66
N LEU A 196 16.37 -1.08 12.67
CA LEU A 196 14.91 -1.31 12.77
C LEU A 196 14.08 -0.16 12.20
N ILE A 197 14.66 1.05 12.14
CA ILE A 197 14.01 2.22 11.56
C ILE A 197 14.57 2.50 10.16
N GLU A 198 13.70 2.55 9.15
CA GLU A 198 14.07 2.83 7.77
C GLU A 198 13.33 4.09 7.30
N ILE A 199 14.04 5.03 6.67
CA ILE A 199 13.45 6.24 6.08
C ILE A 199 13.70 6.22 4.58
N ARG A 200 12.63 6.33 3.79
CA ARG A 200 12.69 6.45 2.33
C ARG A 200 12.22 7.82 1.88
N HIS A 201 13.01 8.45 1.02
CA HIS A 201 12.67 9.71 0.38
C HIS A 201 11.58 9.50 -0.69
N ARG A 202 10.42 10.11 -0.48
CA ARG A 202 9.35 10.17 -1.48
C ARG A 202 8.38 11.30 -1.18
N GLU A 203 7.95 12.02 -2.20
CA GLU A 203 6.76 12.87 -2.09
C GLU A 203 5.50 12.01 -2.25
N HIS A 204 4.56 12.14 -1.30
CA HIS A 204 3.28 11.45 -1.33
C HIS A 204 2.21 12.27 -0.59
N PRO A 205 0.92 12.06 -0.91
CA PRO A 205 -0.15 12.86 -0.32
C PRO A 205 -0.54 12.43 1.09
N LEU A 206 -0.41 11.14 1.39
CA LEU A 206 -0.91 10.55 2.63
C LEU A 206 -0.21 11.09 3.88
N ARG A 207 -0.96 11.23 4.96
CA ARG A 207 -0.44 11.46 6.31
C ARG A 207 -1.09 10.43 7.22
N GLY A 208 -0.31 9.59 7.89
CA GLY A 208 -0.90 8.53 8.69
C GLY A 208 0.05 7.39 9.01
N PHE A 209 -0.52 6.36 9.63
CA PHE A 209 0.20 5.20 10.12
C PHE A 209 -0.57 3.92 9.80
N ILE A 210 0.15 2.87 9.43
CA ILE A 210 -0.35 1.50 9.37
C ILE A 210 0.41 0.69 10.41
N ILE A 211 -0.31 -0.09 11.22
CA ILE A 211 0.24 -0.89 12.32
C ILE A 211 -0.09 -2.35 12.05
N ASP A 212 0.93 -3.20 12.09
CA ASP A 212 0.84 -4.67 12.00
C ASP A 212 -0.04 -5.21 10.86
N ASP A 213 -0.16 -4.43 9.77
CA ASP A 213 -1.03 -4.69 8.61
C ASP A 213 -2.54 -4.83 8.92
N ASN A 214 -2.98 -4.50 10.13
CA ASN A 214 -4.37 -4.68 10.58
C ASN A 214 -5.05 -3.40 11.07
N LYS A 215 -4.31 -2.30 11.23
CA LYS A 215 -4.86 -0.99 11.60
C LYS A 215 -4.25 0.09 10.74
N ALA A 216 -5.06 0.94 10.15
CA ALA A 216 -4.60 2.15 9.49
C ALA A 216 -5.31 3.39 10.05
N ARG A 217 -4.57 4.47 10.28
CA ARG A 217 -5.12 5.77 10.64
C ARG A 217 -4.52 6.81 9.72
N PHE A 218 -5.37 7.47 8.93
CA PHE A 218 -4.99 8.56 8.05
C PHE A 218 -5.57 9.87 8.54
N ARG A 219 -4.77 10.93 8.47
CA ARG A 219 -5.14 12.28 8.89
C ARG A 219 -5.29 13.19 7.68
N GLU A 220 -6.36 13.96 7.69
CA GLU A 220 -6.61 15.07 6.76
C GLU A 220 -6.82 16.36 7.57
N MET A 221 -6.33 17.48 7.05
CA MET A 221 -6.48 18.79 7.67
C MET A 221 -7.28 19.68 6.74
N LYS A 222 -8.31 20.34 7.27
CA LYS A 222 -9.07 21.37 6.57
C LYS A 222 -8.70 22.74 7.13
N ASP A 223 -8.18 23.59 6.26
CA ASP A 223 -7.76 24.96 6.59
C ASP A 223 -8.89 25.94 6.24
N PRO A 224 -9.41 26.74 7.19
CA PRO A 224 -10.45 27.75 6.93
C PRO A 224 -10.15 28.69 5.77
N THR A 225 -8.87 28.96 5.49
CA THR A 225 -8.46 29.87 4.41
C THR A 225 -8.75 29.31 3.01
N GLU A 226 -9.01 28.00 2.89
CA GLU A 226 -9.38 27.33 1.64
C GLU A 226 -10.88 27.41 1.33
N TYR A 227 -11.69 27.94 2.26
CA TYR A 227 -13.15 27.93 2.21
C TYR A 227 -13.73 29.35 2.14
N ALA A 228 -14.94 29.48 1.60
CA ALA A 228 -15.64 30.76 1.63
C ALA A 228 -16.02 31.13 3.07
N LYS A 229 -16.12 32.44 3.34
CA LYS A 229 -16.48 32.94 4.67
C LYS A 229 -17.82 32.35 5.12
N GLY A 230 -17.82 31.65 6.26
CA GLY A 230 -18.99 31.01 6.86
C GLY A 230 -19.17 29.52 6.52
N GLU A 231 -18.31 28.92 5.68
CA GLU A 231 -18.33 27.47 5.41
C GLU A 231 -17.48 26.69 6.42
N LEU A 232 -16.33 27.25 6.83
CA LEU A 232 -15.44 26.67 7.83
C LEU A 232 -14.79 27.79 8.63
N ASP A 233 -15.02 27.80 9.95
CA ASP A 233 -14.52 28.87 10.82
C ASP A 233 -13.21 28.51 11.55
N ASP A 234 -12.95 27.20 11.70
CA ASP A 234 -11.86 26.66 12.49
C ASP A 234 -11.07 25.57 11.75
N TYR A 235 -9.81 25.41 12.13
CA TYR A 235 -9.00 24.28 11.66
C TYR A 235 -9.63 22.97 12.15
N ILE A 236 -9.89 22.08 11.20
CA ILE A 236 -10.42 20.75 11.49
C ILE A 236 -9.38 19.70 11.12
N LEU A 237 -9.18 18.75 12.04
CA LEU A 237 -8.47 17.52 11.78
C LEU A 237 -9.49 16.39 11.64
N LEU A 238 -9.44 15.69 10.51
CA LEU A 238 -10.21 14.49 10.24
C LEU A 238 -9.28 13.30 10.35
N PHE A 239 -9.70 12.28 11.08
CA PHE A 239 -9.01 11.01 11.21
C PHE A 239 -9.89 9.90 10.65
N TYR A 240 -9.37 9.19 9.68
CA TYR A 240 -9.99 8.01 9.08
C TYR A 240 -9.25 6.78 9.60
N GLU A 241 -9.92 6.01 10.44
CA GLU A 241 -9.43 4.78 11.05
C GLU A 241 -10.02 3.58 10.30
N ILE A 242 -9.17 2.60 9.99
CA ILE A 242 -9.52 1.36 9.31
C ILE A 242 -8.96 0.21 10.14
N TYR A 243 -9.80 -0.79 10.40
CA TYR A 243 -9.50 -1.96 11.20
C TYR A 243 -9.76 -3.22 10.37
N ASP A 244 -8.72 -3.99 10.10
CA ASP A 244 -8.79 -5.27 9.39
C ASP A 244 -8.18 -6.38 10.27
N PRO A 245 -8.89 -6.84 11.31
CA PRO A 245 -8.39 -7.81 12.27
C PRO A 245 -8.16 -9.21 11.68
#